data_AF-A0A174PB51-F1
#
_entry.id   AF-A0A174PB51-F1
#
_cell.length_a   1.000
_cell.length_b   1.000
_cell.length_c   1.000
_cell.angle_alpha   90.00
_cell.angle_beta   90.00
_cell.angle_gamma   90.00
#
_symmetry.space_group_name_H-M   'P 1'
#
loop_
_entity.id
_entity.type
_entity.pdbx_description
1 polymer ?
#
loop_
_entity_poly.entity_id
_entity_poly.type
_entity_poly.pdbx_seq_one_letter_code
_entity_poly.pdbx_strand_id
1 'polypeptide(L)' 'MATSSILTELVIEDPKKAEAFINALEMSSQEPVCSPSAPSIPILDSVEDIRRFLERKNK' A
#
# COMPACT_ATOMS: atom_id res chain seq x y z
N MET A 1 -9.01 -4.05 21.48
CA MET A 1 -8.65 -4.12 20.05
C MET A 1 -9.81 -3.55 19.27
N ALA A 2 -9.59 -2.63 18.35
CA ALA A 2 -10.66 -2.17 17.47
C ALA A 2 -10.88 -3.24 16.39
N THR A 3 -12.05 -3.87 16.39
CA THR A 3 -12.47 -4.85 15.38
C THR A 3 -13.29 -4.17 14.29
N SER A 4 -12.81 -3.04 13.78
CA SER A 4 -13.48 -2.36 12.67
C SER A 4 -13.02 -2.99 11.36
N SER A 5 -13.95 -3.53 10.58
CA SER A 5 -13.66 -3.97 9.21
C SER A 5 -13.63 -2.77 8.28
N ILE A 6 -12.67 -2.75 7.36
CA ILE A 6 -12.57 -1.70 6.33
C ILE A 6 -13.75 -1.76 5.34
N LEU A 7 -14.43 -2.90 5.24
CA LEU A 7 -15.54 -3.12 4.30
C LEU A 7 -16.92 -2.92 4.93
N THR A 8 -17.01 -2.58 6.23
CA THR A 8 -18.28 -2.56 6.97
C THR A 8 -19.33 -1.62 6.37
N GLU A 9 -18.89 -0.52 5.75
CA GLU A 9 -19.77 0.50 5.16
C GLU A 9 -19.80 0.43 3.62
N LEU A 10 -19.10 -0.53 3.00
CA LEU A 10 -19.02 -0.63 1.55
C LEU A 10 -20.28 -1.32 0.99
N VAL A 11 -21.11 -0.56 0.29
CA VAL A 11 -22.29 -1.07 -0.43
C VAL A 11 -22.05 -0.95 -1.93
N ILE A 12 -22.18 -2.07 -2.66
CA ILE A 12 -22.09 -2.12 -4.12
C ILE A 12 -23.45 -2.55 -4.67
N GLU A 13 -24.18 -1.60 -5.26
CA GLU A 13 -25.55 -1.83 -5.76
C GLU A 13 -25.58 -2.51 -7.14
N ASP A 14 -24.57 -2.26 -7.97
CA ASP A 14 -24.48 -2.82 -9.32
C ASP A 14 -23.96 -4.26 -9.27
N PRO A 15 -24.73 -5.27 -9.71
CA PRO A 15 -24.33 -6.67 -9.64
C PRO A 15 -23.04 -6.96 -10.42
N LYS A 16 -22.82 -6.27 -11.54
CA LYS A 16 -21.59 -6.46 -12.34
C LYS A 16 -20.36 -5.94 -11.60
N LYS A 17 -20.51 -4.86 -10.84
CA LYS A 17 -19.43 -4.31 -10.01
C LYS A 17 -19.17 -5.18 -8.79
N ALA A 18 -20.20 -5.80 -8.22
CA ALA A 18 -20.05 -6.73 -7.11
C ALA A 18 -19.22 -7.96 -7.54
N GLU A 19 -19.55 -8.55 -8.68
CA GLU A 19 -18.77 -9.67 -9.25
C GLU A 19 -17.32 -9.27 -9.54
N ALA A 20 -17.11 -8.11 -10.17
CA ALA A 20 -15.77 -7.60 -10.45
C ALA A 20 -14.95 -7.36 -9.17
N PHE A 21 -15.58 -6.85 -8.11
CA PHE A 21 -14.93 -6.62 -6.82
C PHE A 21 -14.51 -7.94 -6.16
N ILE A 22 -15.38 -8.94 -6.14
CA ILE A 22 -15.05 -10.26 -5.58
C ILE A 22 -13.91 -10.93 -6.35
N ASN A 23 -13.93 -10.88 -7.68
CA ASN A 23 -12.84 -11.41 -8.49
C ASN A 23 -11.51 -10.70 -8.20
N ALA A 24 -11.52 -9.36 -8.13
CA ALA A 24 -10.33 -8.59 -7.77
C ALA A 24 -9.82 -8.93 -6.36
N LEU A 25 -10.72 -9.17 -5.40
CA LEU A 25 -10.37 -9.59 -4.04
C LEU A 25 -9.71 -10.97 -4.02
N GLU A 26 -10.25 -11.93 -4.76
CA GLU A 26 -9.68 -13.27 -4.90
C GLU A 26 -8.30 -13.22 -5.55
N MET A 27 -8.16 -12.48 -6.66
CA MET A 27 -6.87 -12.28 -7.34
C MET A 27 -5.84 -11.63 -6.40
N SER A 28 -6.23 -10.60 -5.66
CA SER A 28 -5.36 -9.95 -4.67
C SER A 28 -4.92 -10.88 -3.55
N SER A 29 -5.71 -11.90 -3.21
CA SER A 29 -5.35 -12.90 -2.21
C SER A 29 -4.35 -13.93 -2.74
N GLN A 30 -4.39 -14.23 -4.05
CA GLN A 30 -3.50 -15.22 -4.67
C GLN A 30 -2.12 -14.61 -4.99
N GLU A 31 -2.09 -13.37 -5.47
CA GLU A 31 -0.84 -12.66 -5.82
C GLU A 31 -0.71 -11.34 -5.04
N PRO A 32 -0.43 -11.40 -3.73
CA PRO A 32 -0.24 -10.18 -2.96
C PRO A 32 1.06 -9.49 -3.38
N VAL A 33 0.95 -8.30 -3.97
CA VAL A 33 2.10 -7.41 -4.20
C VAL A 33 2.51 -6.80 -2.86
N CYS A 34 3.36 -7.51 -2.13
CA CYS A 34 3.91 -7.05 -0.84
C CYS A 34 5.15 -6.16 -1.00
N SER A 35 5.64 -5.96 -2.22
CA SER A 35 6.77 -5.08 -2.48
C SER A 35 6.30 -3.63 -2.55
N PRO A 36 6.98 -2.70 -1.86
CA PRO A 36 6.69 -1.28 -2.03
C PRO A 36 6.95 -0.89 -3.49
N SER A 37 6.03 -0.12 -4.07
CA SER A 37 6.21 0.44 -5.42
C SER A 37 7.38 1.43 -5.47
N ALA A 38 7.67 2.09 -4.35
CA ALA A 38 8.81 2.98 -4.23
C ALA A 38 10.10 2.17 -3.98
N PRO A 39 11.23 2.56 -4.59
CA PRO A 39 12.52 1.97 -4.25
C PRO A 39 12.79 2.15 -2.76
N SER A 40 13.37 1.11 -2.16
CA SER A 40 13.76 1.14 -0.75
C SER A 40 14.74 2.29 -0.51
N ILE A 41 14.43 3.16 0.44
CA ILE A 41 15.39 4.14 0.94
C ILE A 41 16.41 3.36 1.78
N PRO A 42 17.72 3.52 1.54
CA PRO A 42 18.72 2.85 2.35
C PRO A 42 18.59 3.28 3.81
N ILE A 43 18.80 2.33 4.73
CA ILE A 43 18.94 2.65 6.15
C ILE A 43 20.24 3.46 6.29
N LEU A 44 20.14 4.65 6.88
CA LEU A 44 21.27 5.55 7.09
C LEU A 44 21.59 5.59 8.58
N ASP A 45 22.77 5.09 8.96
CA ASP A 45 23.18 4.97 10.36
C ASP A 45 24.01 6.17 10.87
N SER A 46 24.48 7.04 9.96
CA SER A 46 25.26 8.24 10.31
C SER A 46 24.49 9.54 10.06
N VAL A 47 24.72 10.55 10.91
CA VAL A 47 24.07 11.85 10.81
C VAL A 47 24.46 12.58 9.52
N GLU A 48 25.71 12.41 9.10
CA GLU A 48 26.30 12.99 7.89
C GLU A 48 25.66 12.42 6.62
N ASP A 49 25.39 11.11 6.60
CA ASP A 49 24.72 10.46 5.48
C ASP A 49 23.25 10.89 5.37
N ILE A 50 22.57 11.04 6.50
CA ILE A 50 21.20 11.58 6.57
C ILE A 50 21.17 13.00 6.00
N ARG A 51 22.09 13.87 6.45
CA ARG A 51 22.15 15.27 5.99
C ARG A 51 22.38 15.37 4.48
N ARG A 52 23.35 14.62 3.96
CA ARG A 52 23.67 14.56 2.52
C ARG A 52 22.49 14.02 1.70
N PHE A 53 21.78 13.02 2.20
CA PHE A 53 20.61 12.46 1.53
C PHE A 53 19.47 13.49 1.42
N LEU A 54 19.19 14.22 2.51
CA LEU A 54 18.15 15.24 2.54
C LEU A 54 18.48 16.44 1.64
N GLU A 55 19.74 16.89 1.62
CA GLU A 55 20.19 17.96 0.73
C GLU A 55 20.02 17.60 -0.76
N ARG A 56 20.27 16.33 -1.13
CA ARG A 56 20.07 15.84 -2.50
C ARG A 56 18.60 15.79 -2.91
N LYS A 57 17.67 15.59 -1.97
CA LYS A 57 16.22 15.53 -2.24
C LYS A 57 15.57 16.89 -2.49
N ASN A 58 16.19 17.99 -2.04
CA ASN A 58 15.66 19.35 -2.13
C ASN A 58 16.15 20.12 -3.39
N LYS A 59 16.75 19.43 -4.35
CA LYS A 59 17.29 20.00 -5.59
C LYS A 59 16.57 19.39 -6.79
#